data_AF-A0A226DCY3-F1
#
_entry.id   AF-A0A226DCY3-F1
#
_cell.length_a   1.000
_cell.length_b   1.000
_cell.length_c   1.000
_cell.angle_alpha   90.00
_cell.angle_beta   90.00
_cell.angle_gamma   90.00
#
_symmetry.space_group_name_H-M   'P 1'
#
loop_
_entity.id
_entity.type
_entity.pdbx_description
1 polymer ?
#
loop_
_entity_poly.entity_id
_entity_poly.type
_entity_poly.pdbx_seq_one_letter_code
_entity_poly.pdbx_strand_id
1 'polypeptide(L)'
;MTKTEEEPSTVEKSSSDRLPLIFAGSLFMLICVSMCHITWDVGDPGGNLNVTFDTLRAEGFQKQAQFLQDNVVTPFINSDLYTLSDQLEEKVPKFVPFRGNLGKVTRVVGAVRNEIQTQTGHRTRYIVAEKPHYNRDYYPGDDFYVRGIFNLAEKKRPVIIFLDYDCVPKNIIDLIILHLVKATPGGYLVLATSDKNWTVPPGLGGPIGLSKPLHIPTLPTIKERRKLIEACSSAWHEQPGEEILYVMANRTAALLHREKSVEQEIGTLCKLAFRNGLELHEKTRRRAGGEKKIDGGEISVSLKNWEDALASIVSREQSSADIG
;
A
#
# COMPACT_ATOMS: atom_id res chain seq x y z
N MET A 1 49.43 30.61 75.42
CA MET A 1 48.15 30.04 75.87
C MET A 1 47.07 30.97 75.35
N THR A 2 46.18 30.61 74.44
CA THR A 2 45.69 29.31 73.97
C THR A 2 45.12 29.52 72.56
N LYS A 3 45.51 28.64 71.62
CA LYS A 3 44.82 28.44 70.34
C LYS A 3 43.50 27.72 70.64
N THR A 4 42.41 28.17 70.04
CA THR A 4 41.18 27.38 69.94
C THR A 4 41.16 26.76 68.55
N GLU A 5 41.44 25.47 68.47
CA GLU A 5 41.17 24.64 67.29
C GLU A 5 39.68 24.30 67.28
N GLU A 6 38.99 24.62 66.18
CA GLU A 6 37.68 24.04 65.87
C GLU A 6 37.91 22.73 65.10
N GLU A 7 37.43 21.62 65.66
CA GLU A 7 37.34 20.33 64.97
C GLU A 7 36.35 20.39 63.80
N PRO A 8 36.62 19.72 62.66
CA PRO A 8 35.63 19.56 61.61
C PRO A 8 34.64 18.47 62.04
N SER A 9 33.37 18.86 62.22
CA SER A 9 32.28 17.90 62.39
C SER A 9 32.07 17.13 61.08
N THR A 10 32.50 15.87 61.06
CA THR A 10 32.10 14.89 60.05
C THR A 10 30.60 14.65 60.17
N VAL A 11 29.83 15.33 59.32
CA VAL A 11 28.43 15.00 59.07
C VAL A 11 28.38 13.63 58.41
N GLU A 12 28.13 12.59 59.20
CA GLU A 12 27.69 11.30 58.68
C GLU A 12 26.38 11.53 57.91
N LYS A 13 26.48 11.58 56.57
CA LYS A 13 25.30 11.57 55.70
C LYS A 13 24.56 10.25 55.91
N SER A 14 23.48 10.36 56.68
CA SER A 14 22.45 9.37 56.94
C SER A 14 22.24 8.41 55.75
N SER A 15 22.35 7.11 56.01
CA SER A 15 22.03 6.02 55.08
C SER A 15 20.59 6.08 54.56
N SER A 16 19.73 6.89 55.18
CA SER A 16 18.34 7.12 54.80
C SER A 16 18.16 7.81 53.45
N ASP A 17 19.09 8.65 53.00
CA ASP A 17 18.96 9.36 51.71
C ASP A 17 19.36 8.50 50.50
N ARG A 18 20.05 7.39 50.76
CA ARG A 18 20.44 6.43 49.70
C ARG A 18 19.31 5.49 49.32
N LEU A 19 18.38 5.21 50.25
CA LEU A 19 17.25 4.32 50.02
C LEU A 19 16.30 4.84 48.93
N PRO A 20 15.84 6.11 48.93
CA PRO A 20 15.02 6.66 47.85
C PRO A 20 15.75 6.66 46.50
N LEU A 21 17.06 6.93 46.49
CA LEU A 21 17.87 6.96 45.28
C LEU A 21 18.06 5.56 44.69
N ILE A 22 18.27 4.55 45.54
CA ILE A 22 18.36 3.14 45.14
C ILE A 22 16.99 2.64 44.69
N PHE A 23 15.89 3.02 45.35
CA PHE A 23 14.54 2.69 44.92
C PHE A 23 14.19 3.35 43.59
N ALA A 24 14.53 4.63 43.39
CA ALA A 24 14.32 5.33 42.13
C ALA A 24 15.16 4.73 40.99
N GLY A 25 16.43 4.41 41.26
CA GLY A 25 17.31 3.73 40.31
C GLY A 25 16.83 2.31 39.98
N SER A 26 16.36 1.56 40.98
CA SER A 26 15.81 0.22 40.79
C SER A 26 14.49 0.26 40.02
N LEU A 27 13.60 1.21 40.32
CA LEU A 27 12.36 1.44 39.59
C LEU A 27 12.63 1.87 38.15
N PHE A 28 13.61 2.75 37.92
CA PHE A 28 14.05 3.13 36.59
C PHE A 28 14.59 1.92 35.81
N MET A 29 15.44 1.10 36.44
CA MET A 29 15.93 -0.13 35.81
C MET A 29 14.81 -1.15 35.55
N LEU A 30 13.81 -1.26 36.44
CA LEU A 30 12.68 -2.17 36.28
C LEU A 30 11.70 -1.68 35.21
N ILE A 31 11.55 -0.36 35.05
CA ILE A 31 10.89 0.28 33.91
C ILE A 31 11.70 0.02 32.64
N CYS A 32 13.02 0.22 32.62
CA CYS A 32 13.85 -0.09 31.46
C CYS A 32 13.78 -1.57 31.07
N VAL A 33 13.77 -2.50 32.03
CA VAL A 33 13.66 -3.94 31.80
C VAL A 33 12.26 -4.33 31.33
N SER A 34 11.19 -3.77 31.93
CA SER A 34 9.82 -4.02 31.45
C SER A 34 9.58 -3.40 30.07
N MET A 35 10.25 -2.28 29.76
CA MET A 35 10.24 -1.63 28.44
C MET A 35 11.05 -2.41 27.39
N CYS A 36 12.14 -3.08 27.78
CA CYS A 36 12.84 -4.04 26.91
C CYS A 36 11.97 -5.26 26.57
N HIS A 37 10.96 -5.54 27.37
CA HIS A 37 9.96 -6.60 27.16
C HIS A 37 8.64 -6.10 26.57
N ILE A 38 8.55 -4.85 26.08
CA ILE A 38 7.44 -4.47 25.20
C ILE A 38 7.53 -5.40 23.99
N THR A 39 6.64 -6.39 23.96
CA THR A 39 6.47 -7.27 22.81
C THR A 39 5.83 -6.43 21.72
N TRP A 40 6.67 -5.72 20.97
CA TRP A 40 6.35 -5.12 19.68
C TRP A 40 6.06 -6.18 18.60
N ASP A 41 5.96 -7.45 18.97
CA ASP A 41 5.28 -8.46 18.15
C ASP A 41 3.79 -8.10 18.18
N VAL A 42 3.46 -7.05 17.43
CA VAL A 42 2.09 -6.78 17.02
C VAL A 42 1.65 -8.05 16.31
N GLY A 43 0.70 -8.76 16.93
CA GLY A 43 0.08 -9.93 16.33
C GLY A 43 -0.34 -9.57 14.91
N ASP A 44 0.20 -10.31 13.94
CA ASP A 44 0.19 -10.04 12.51
C ASP A 44 -1.05 -9.25 12.03
N PRO A 45 -1.00 -7.90 12.01
CA PRO A 45 -2.15 -7.09 11.56
C PRO A 45 -2.27 -7.13 10.03
N GLY A 46 -1.23 -7.65 9.37
CA GLY A 46 -0.87 -7.38 8.00
C GLY A 46 -0.87 -8.65 7.17
N GLY A 47 -2.06 -9.17 6.93
CA GLY A 47 -2.34 -9.74 5.62
C GLY A 47 -2.20 -11.24 5.54
N ASN A 48 -3.28 -11.84 5.06
CA ASN A 48 -3.34 -13.16 4.47
C ASN A 48 -1.99 -13.60 3.86
N LEU A 49 -1.30 -14.53 4.53
CA LEU A 49 0.03 -15.07 4.15
C LEU A 49 0.04 -15.65 2.72
N ASN A 50 -1.13 -15.83 2.11
CA ASN A 50 -1.30 -16.38 0.77
C ASN A 50 -1.21 -15.33 -0.36
N VAL A 51 -1.03 -14.04 -0.06
CA VAL A 51 -0.90 -13.02 -1.11
C VAL A 51 0.57 -12.86 -1.51
N THR A 52 0.90 -13.20 -2.75
CA THR A 52 2.23 -13.00 -3.35
C THR A 52 2.16 -12.04 -4.55
N PHE A 53 3.30 -11.72 -5.15
CA PHE A 53 3.29 -10.96 -6.41
C PHE A 53 2.59 -11.69 -7.54
N ASP A 54 2.60 -13.02 -7.57
CA ASP A 54 1.81 -13.78 -8.54
C ASP A 54 0.31 -13.61 -8.32
N THR A 55 -0.15 -13.59 -7.07
CA THR A 55 -1.54 -13.27 -6.74
C THR A 55 -1.90 -11.87 -7.23
N LEU A 56 -1.03 -10.87 -6.99
CA LEU A 56 -1.26 -9.49 -7.44
C LEU A 56 -1.29 -9.37 -8.96
N ARG A 57 -0.38 -10.06 -9.67
CA ARG A 57 -0.39 -10.13 -11.15
C ARG A 57 -1.69 -10.72 -11.65
N ALA A 58 -2.17 -11.83 -11.07
CA ALA A 58 -3.45 -12.43 -11.45
C ALA A 58 -4.66 -11.50 -11.17
N GLU A 59 -4.56 -10.63 -10.16
CA GLU A 59 -5.60 -9.66 -9.79
C GLU A 59 -5.57 -8.37 -10.62
N GLY A 60 -4.54 -8.16 -11.44
CA GLY A 60 -4.45 -7.05 -12.37
C GLY A 60 -3.43 -5.97 -12.04
N PHE A 61 -2.58 -6.21 -11.05
CA PHE A 61 -1.52 -5.31 -10.62
C PHE A 61 -0.16 -5.66 -11.25
N GLN A 62 -0.11 -6.13 -12.50
CA GLN A 62 1.13 -6.58 -13.15
C GLN A 62 2.23 -5.52 -13.11
N LYS A 63 1.91 -4.28 -13.48
CA LYS A 63 2.89 -3.16 -13.50
C LYS A 63 3.40 -2.84 -12.10
N GLN A 64 2.51 -2.79 -11.10
CA GLN A 64 2.87 -2.52 -9.71
C GLN A 64 3.71 -3.65 -9.12
N ALA A 65 3.31 -4.90 -9.34
CA ALA A 65 4.05 -6.07 -8.86
C ALA A 65 5.46 -6.13 -9.48
N GLN A 66 5.58 -5.86 -10.79
CA GLN A 66 6.88 -5.80 -11.45
C GLN A 66 7.75 -4.65 -10.91
N PHE A 67 7.16 -3.46 -10.78
CA PHE A 67 7.88 -2.30 -10.23
C PHE A 67 8.38 -2.58 -8.80
N LEU A 68 7.55 -3.17 -7.93
CA LEU A 68 7.92 -3.52 -6.57
C LEU A 68 8.97 -4.63 -6.54
N GLN A 69 8.92 -5.62 -7.43
CA GLN A 69 9.97 -6.62 -7.56
C GLN A 69 11.31 -5.98 -7.89
N ASP A 70 11.34 -5.15 -8.93
CA ASP A 70 12.60 -4.64 -9.51
C ASP A 70 13.22 -3.52 -8.67
N ASN A 71 12.39 -2.66 -8.08
CA ASN A 71 12.85 -1.42 -7.42
C ASN A 71 12.76 -1.47 -5.90
N VAL A 72 12.08 -2.47 -5.32
CA VAL A 72 11.89 -2.57 -3.87
C VAL A 72 12.43 -3.88 -3.31
N VAL A 73 11.83 -5.01 -3.69
CA VAL A 73 12.19 -6.32 -3.11
C VAL A 73 13.60 -6.73 -3.49
N THR A 74 13.91 -6.79 -4.79
CA THR A 74 15.23 -7.24 -5.27
C THR A 74 16.36 -6.39 -4.70
N PRO A 75 16.26 -5.04 -4.69
CA PRO A 75 17.31 -4.24 -4.09
C PRO A 75 17.44 -4.43 -2.58
N PHE A 76 16.32 -4.53 -1.87
CA PHE A 76 16.31 -4.66 -0.41
C PHE A 76 16.97 -5.96 0.07
N ILE A 77 16.63 -7.10 -0.55
CA ILE A 77 17.22 -8.41 -0.16
C ILE A 77 18.70 -8.51 -0.51
N ASN A 78 19.15 -7.77 -1.53
CA ASN A 78 20.55 -7.74 -1.97
C ASN A 78 21.33 -6.53 -1.40
N SER A 79 20.82 -5.92 -0.33
CA SER A 79 21.42 -4.71 0.25
C SER A 79 22.88 -4.89 0.67
N ASP A 80 23.27 -6.08 1.14
CA ASP A 80 24.67 -6.38 1.47
C ASP A 80 25.57 -6.33 0.22
N LEU A 81 25.09 -6.80 -0.94
CA LEU A 81 25.84 -6.73 -2.19
C LEU A 81 26.01 -5.30 -2.68
N TYR A 82 24.95 -4.48 -2.60
CA TYR A 82 25.03 -3.06 -2.95
C TYR A 82 25.87 -2.25 -1.96
N THR A 83 26.01 -2.72 -0.72
CA THR A 83 26.97 -2.14 0.24
C THR A 83 28.40 -2.40 -0.23
N LEU A 84 28.69 -3.62 -0.68
CA LEU A 84 30.04 -3.99 -1.17
C LEU A 84 30.43 -3.28 -2.47
N SER A 85 29.45 -2.90 -3.30
CA SER A 85 29.69 -2.20 -4.57
C SER A 85 29.57 -0.66 -4.49
N ASP A 86 29.37 -0.10 -3.28
CA ASP A 86 29.16 1.34 -3.06
C ASP A 86 27.94 1.92 -3.81
N GLN A 87 26.88 1.11 -3.94
CA GLN A 87 25.63 1.44 -4.65
C GLN A 87 24.40 1.42 -3.73
N LEU A 88 24.60 1.30 -2.42
CA LEU A 88 23.54 1.10 -1.44
C LEU A 88 22.49 2.22 -1.47
N GLU A 89 22.92 3.48 -1.37
CA GLU A 89 22.03 4.64 -1.40
C GLU A 89 21.35 4.86 -2.76
N GLU A 90 21.98 4.40 -3.85
CA GLU A 90 21.43 4.51 -5.21
C GLU A 90 20.34 3.46 -5.47
N LYS A 91 20.55 2.22 -5.00
CA LYS A 91 19.73 1.07 -5.37
C LYS A 91 18.70 0.68 -4.32
N VAL A 92 18.99 0.87 -3.03
CA VAL A 92 18.17 0.29 -1.96
C VAL A 92 17.22 1.33 -1.38
N PRO A 93 15.90 1.13 -1.49
CA PRO A 93 14.96 2.07 -0.92
C PRO A 93 14.87 1.93 0.60
N LYS A 94 14.85 3.09 1.29
CA LYS A 94 14.48 3.21 2.70
C LYS A 94 12.98 3.38 2.89
N PHE A 95 12.33 3.98 1.89
CA PHE A 95 10.96 4.45 1.96
C PHE A 95 10.24 4.19 0.63
N VAL A 96 9.04 3.60 0.70
CA VAL A 96 8.18 3.35 -0.46
C VAL A 96 6.82 4.00 -0.20
N PRO A 97 6.53 5.12 -0.88
CA PRO A 97 5.26 5.80 -0.79
C PRO A 97 4.21 5.11 -1.67
N PHE A 98 3.03 4.88 -1.14
CA PHE A 98 1.86 4.38 -1.83
C PHE A 98 0.74 5.42 -1.84
N ARG A 99 -0.10 5.33 -2.86
CA ARG A 99 -1.36 6.08 -2.95
C ARG A 99 -2.46 5.15 -3.42
N GLY A 100 -3.47 4.92 -2.58
CA GLY A 100 -4.61 4.09 -2.93
C GLY A 100 -5.51 3.84 -1.71
N ASN A 101 -6.54 3.04 -1.91
CA ASN A 101 -7.39 2.59 -0.81
C ASN A 101 -6.57 1.78 0.20
N LEU A 102 -6.69 2.10 1.50
CA LEU A 102 -5.92 1.46 2.57
C LEU A 102 -5.97 -0.07 2.50
N GLY A 103 -7.15 -0.67 2.37
CA GLY A 103 -7.29 -2.14 2.32
C GLY A 103 -6.55 -2.78 1.14
N LYS A 104 -6.49 -2.09 -0.02
CA LYS A 104 -5.73 -2.55 -1.19
C LYS A 104 -4.23 -2.35 -0.99
N VAL A 105 -3.82 -1.22 -0.41
CA VAL A 105 -2.41 -0.95 -0.12
C VAL A 105 -1.87 -1.94 0.91
N THR A 106 -2.61 -2.22 2.00
CA THR A 106 -2.23 -3.23 2.99
C THR A 106 -2.07 -4.61 2.36
N ARG A 107 -2.90 -4.97 1.37
CA ARG A 107 -2.76 -6.22 0.60
C ARG A 107 -1.45 -6.24 -0.21
N VAL A 108 -1.12 -5.13 -0.88
CA VAL A 108 0.14 -4.99 -1.65
C VAL A 108 1.36 -5.05 -0.72
N VAL A 109 1.30 -4.36 0.43
CA VAL A 109 2.32 -4.39 1.47
C VAL A 109 2.54 -5.80 2.02
N GLY A 110 1.45 -6.55 2.25
CA GLY A 110 1.51 -7.96 2.61
C GLY A 110 2.23 -8.81 1.57
N ALA A 111 1.97 -8.56 0.28
CA ALA A 111 2.68 -9.24 -0.81
C ALA A 111 4.19 -8.94 -0.83
N VAL A 112 4.58 -7.68 -0.63
CA VAL A 112 6.00 -7.26 -0.52
C VAL A 112 6.69 -8.02 0.62
N ARG A 113 6.05 -8.09 1.79
CA ARG A 113 6.57 -8.84 2.95
C ARG A 113 6.75 -10.32 2.63
N ASN A 114 5.74 -10.95 2.05
CA ASN A 114 5.75 -12.38 1.73
C ASN A 114 6.82 -12.70 0.69
N GLU A 115 7.02 -11.82 -0.28
CA GLU A 115 8.07 -11.96 -1.29
C GLU A 115 9.47 -11.89 -0.64
N ILE A 116 9.72 -10.90 0.22
CA ILE A 116 10.99 -10.78 0.96
C ILE A 116 11.23 -12.04 1.83
N GLN A 117 10.21 -12.50 2.56
CA GLN A 117 10.31 -13.69 3.39
C GLN A 117 10.61 -14.95 2.56
N THR A 118 9.95 -15.09 1.40
CA THR A 118 10.13 -16.25 0.51
C THR A 118 11.53 -16.28 -0.08
N GLN A 119 12.05 -15.13 -0.55
CA GLN A 119 13.37 -15.04 -1.18
C GLN A 119 14.53 -15.11 -0.17
N THR A 120 14.34 -14.61 1.05
CA THR A 120 15.38 -14.67 2.10
C THR A 120 15.37 -15.96 2.92
N GLY A 121 14.25 -16.69 2.93
CA GLY A 121 14.06 -17.86 3.81
C GLY A 121 13.96 -17.51 5.30
N HIS A 122 13.95 -16.22 5.66
CA HIS A 122 13.88 -15.74 7.03
C HIS A 122 12.53 -15.07 7.31
N ARG A 123 11.99 -15.27 8.52
CA ARG A 123 10.77 -14.60 8.93
C ARG A 123 10.98 -13.08 8.95
N THR A 124 10.32 -12.37 8.05
CA THR A 124 10.32 -10.91 8.01
C THR A 124 9.47 -10.37 9.15
N ARG A 125 10.06 -9.51 10.00
CA ARG A 125 9.27 -8.79 11.01
C ARG A 125 8.50 -7.66 10.38
N TYR A 126 7.26 -7.49 10.83
CA TYR A 126 6.35 -6.49 10.32
C TYR A 126 5.82 -5.66 11.48
N ILE A 127 6.09 -4.37 11.45
CA ILE A 127 5.70 -3.41 12.47
C ILE A 127 4.68 -2.47 11.84
N VAL A 128 3.50 -2.34 12.43
CA VAL A 128 2.54 -1.30 12.04
C VAL A 128 2.76 -0.11 12.96
N ALA A 129 3.18 1.02 12.37
CA ALA A 129 3.24 2.26 13.11
C ALA A 129 1.82 2.72 13.41
N GLU A 130 1.50 2.84 14.70
CA GLU A 130 0.19 3.26 15.17
C GLU A 130 0.31 4.35 16.23
N LYS A 131 -0.83 4.89 16.66
CA LYS A 131 -0.87 5.77 17.82
C LYS A 131 -0.48 4.94 19.06
N PRO A 132 0.53 5.38 19.83
CA PRO A 132 0.98 4.63 20.98
C PRO A 132 -0.08 4.62 22.09
N HIS A 133 -0.43 3.42 22.57
CA HIS A 133 -1.43 3.19 23.61
C HIS A 133 -0.78 3.10 25.00
N TYR A 134 -0.01 4.11 25.40
CA TYR A 134 0.51 4.13 26.77
C TYR A 134 -0.54 4.68 27.74
N ASN A 135 -0.57 4.12 28.93
CA ASN A 135 -1.23 4.79 30.05
C ASN A 135 -0.55 6.15 30.25
N ARG A 136 -1.32 7.24 30.39
CA ARG A 136 -0.80 8.62 30.38
C ARG A 136 0.33 8.84 31.40
N ASP A 137 0.28 8.11 32.50
CA ASP A 137 1.23 8.23 33.61
C ASP A 137 2.62 7.61 33.33
N TYR A 138 2.76 6.82 32.27
CA TYR A 138 3.98 6.09 31.93
C TYR A 138 4.44 6.30 30.49
N TYR A 139 3.97 7.35 29.81
CA TYR A 139 4.37 7.62 28.43
C TYR A 139 5.78 8.22 28.37
N PRO A 140 6.79 7.51 27.83
CA PRO A 140 8.17 8.01 27.76
C PRO A 140 8.38 9.10 26.69
N GLY A 141 7.35 9.42 25.89
CA GLY A 141 7.39 10.39 24.81
C GLY A 141 7.48 9.75 23.41
N ASP A 142 7.08 10.51 22.39
CA ASP A 142 7.01 10.04 20.99
C ASP A 142 8.38 9.68 20.42
N ASP A 143 9.43 10.40 20.80
CA ASP A 143 10.81 10.11 20.37
C ASP A 143 11.27 8.73 20.87
N PHE A 144 10.93 8.39 22.12
CA PHE A 144 11.26 7.07 22.66
C PHE A 144 10.52 5.96 21.91
N TYR A 145 9.24 6.15 21.61
CA TYR A 145 8.46 5.22 20.78
C TYR A 145 9.10 5.00 19.42
N VAL A 146 9.41 6.07 18.69
CA VAL A 146 10.01 6.00 17.35
C VAL A 146 11.40 5.36 17.38
N ARG A 147 12.26 5.74 18.33
CA ARG A 147 13.57 5.10 18.51
C ARG A 147 13.45 3.61 18.82
N GLY A 148 12.44 3.22 19.60
CA GLY A 148 12.14 1.81 19.89
C GLY A 148 11.93 0.99 18.63
N ILE A 149 11.14 1.52 17.67
CA ILE A 149 10.89 0.89 16.36
C ILE A 149 12.21 0.69 15.59
N PHE A 150 13.02 1.74 15.46
CA PHE A 150 14.26 1.67 14.68
C PHE A 150 15.34 0.82 15.36
N ASN A 151 15.47 0.88 16.69
CA ASN A 151 16.38 0.01 17.45
C ASN A 151 16.04 -1.48 17.30
N LEU A 152 14.75 -1.80 17.21
CA LEU A 152 14.30 -3.16 16.92
C LEU A 152 14.66 -3.56 15.48
N ALA A 153 14.48 -2.62 14.54
CA ALA A 153 14.75 -2.82 13.13
C ALA A 153 16.24 -3.11 12.85
N GLU A 154 17.15 -2.39 13.52
CA GLU A 154 18.59 -2.61 13.42
C GLU A 154 19.03 -3.98 13.93
N LYS A 155 18.41 -4.48 15.01
CA LYS A 155 18.80 -5.73 15.66
C LYS A 155 18.26 -6.99 14.99
N LYS A 156 17.20 -6.90 14.19
CA LYS A 156 16.42 -8.07 13.73
C LYS A 156 16.04 -8.00 12.25
N ARG A 157 17.01 -8.05 11.34
CA ARG A 157 16.76 -8.01 9.89
C ARG A 157 16.15 -9.32 9.35
N PRO A 158 15.26 -9.30 8.35
CA PRO A 158 14.66 -8.12 7.70
C PRO A 158 13.44 -7.56 8.46
N VAL A 159 13.32 -6.23 8.53
CA VAL A 159 12.17 -5.52 9.14
C VAL A 159 11.45 -4.62 8.14
N ILE A 160 10.13 -4.75 8.11
CA ILE A 160 9.23 -3.84 7.40
C ILE A 160 8.45 -3.03 8.43
N ILE A 161 8.37 -1.72 8.20
CA ILE A 161 7.54 -0.81 8.99
C ILE A 161 6.45 -0.28 8.07
N PHE A 162 5.19 -0.55 8.38
CA PHE A 162 4.05 0.01 7.67
C PHE A 162 3.54 1.27 8.35
N LEU A 163 3.39 2.34 7.59
CA LEU A 163 3.00 3.65 8.08
C LEU A 163 1.75 4.15 7.33
N ASP A 164 0.63 4.20 8.02
CA ASP A 164 -0.57 4.88 7.54
C ASP A 164 -0.53 6.35 7.96
N TYR A 165 -0.20 7.24 7.03
CA TYR A 165 -0.07 8.69 7.28
C TYR A 165 -1.37 9.33 7.77
N ASP A 166 -2.52 8.72 7.48
CA ASP A 166 -3.82 9.29 7.85
C ASP A 166 -4.25 8.86 9.26
N CYS A 167 -3.73 7.73 9.76
CA CYS A 167 -4.05 7.21 11.09
C CYS A 167 -2.99 7.53 12.16
N VAL A 168 -1.74 7.78 11.76
CA VAL A 168 -0.65 8.05 12.71
C VAL A 168 -0.57 9.54 13.06
N PRO A 169 -0.39 9.90 14.36
CA PRO A 169 -0.19 11.29 14.77
C PRO A 169 0.98 11.97 14.03
N LYS A 170 0.78 13.21 13.59
CA LYS A 170 1.75 13.97 12.79
C LYS A 170 3.14 14.06 13.44
N ASN A 171 3.20 14.30 14.75
CA ASN A 171 4.43 14.32 15.53
C ASN A 171 5.24 13.01 15.42
N ILE A 172 4.56 11.86 15.38
CA ILE A 172 5.22 10.55 15.20
C ILE A 172 5.70 10.40 13.76
N ILE A 173 4.90 10.81 12.78
CA ILE A 173 5.30 10.83 11.36
C ILE A 173 6.57 11.66 11.17
N ASP A 174 6.59 12.89 11.70
CA ASP A 174 7.72 13.81 11.60
C ASP A 174 8.99 13.21 12.23
N LEU A 175 8.86 12.55 13.38
CA LEU A 175 9.97 11.84 14.03
C LEU A 175 10.47 10.62 13.25
N ILE A 176 9.56 9.85 12.63
CA ILE A 176 9.92 8.72 11.75
C ILE A 176 10.71 9.24 10.54
N ILE A 177 10.23 10.29 9.87
CA ILE A 177 10.92 10.92 8.73
C ILE A 177 12.31 11.40 9.16
N LEU A 178 12.42 12.07 10.31
CA LEU A 178 13.71 12.56 10.81
C LEU A 178 14.73 11.43 11.04
N HIS A 179 14.28 10.28 11.54
CA HIS A 179 15.13 9.10 11.69
C HIS A 179 15.52 8.51 10.34
N LEU A 180 14.56 8.41 9.41
CA LEU A 180 14.79 7.83 8.08
C LEU A 180 15.82 8.59 7.26
N VAL A 181 15.80 9.93 7.30
CA VAL A 181 16.76 10.77 6.58
C VAL A 181 18.21 10.48 7.00
N LYS A 182 18.42 10.09 8.26
CA LYS A 182 19.77 9.84 8.82
C LYS A 182 20.20 8.39 8.71
N ALA A 183 19.31 7.48 8.32
CA ALA A 183 19.56 6.08 8.40
C ALA A 183 20.17 5.51 7.11
N THR A 184 20.90 4.41 7.28
CA THR A 184 21.48 3.64 6.19
C THR A 184 20.43 2.69 5.59
N PRO A 185 20.29 2.61 4.25
CA PRO A 185 19.41 1.64 3.60
C PRO A 185 19.74 0.18 3.93
N GLY A 186 18.77 -0.71 3.69
CA GLY A 186 18.97 -2.17 3.83
C GLY A 186 18.75 -2.72 5.24
N GLY A 187 18.80 -1.89 6.28
CA GLY A 187 18.44 -2.32 7.64
C GLY A 187 16.94 -2.58 7.82
N TYR A 188 16.12 -1.79 7.15
CA TYR A 188 14.67 -1.86 7.22
C TYR A 188 14.03 -1.20 6.00
N LEU A 189 12.75 -1.45 5.80
CA LEU A 189 11.96 -0.89 4.71
C LEU A 189 10.68 -0.26 5.26
N VAL A 190 10.52 1.05 5.07
CA VAL A 190 9.28 1.75 5.43
C VAL A 190 8.34 1.80 4.24
N LEU A 191 7.16 1.22 4.40
CA LEU A 191 6.09 1.19 3.41
C LEU A 191 4.98 2.12 3.90
N ALA A 192 4.76 3.23 3.20
CA ALA A 192 3.90 4.30 3.70
C ALA A 192 2.73 4.55 2.76
N THR A 193 1.54 4.78 3.30
CA THR A 193 0.35 5.09 2.50
C THR A 193 -0.34 6.34 3.00
N SER A 194 -0.97 7.07 2.08
CA SER A 194 -2.01 8.05 2.41
C SER A 194 -3.11 7.99 1.36
N ASP A 195 -4.35 8.18 1.80
CA ASP A 195 -5.50 8.38 0.91
C ASP A 195 -5.58 9.83 0.38
N LYS A 196 -4.81 10.76 0.95
CA LYS A 196 -4.67 12.14 0.49
C LYS A 196 -3.57 12.29 -0.56
N ASN A 197 -3.65 13.36 -1.34
CA ASN A 197 -2.52 13.78 -2.18
C ASN A 197 -1.37 14.19 -1.27
N TRP A 198 -0.32 13.38 -1.23
CA TRP A 198 0.87 13.64 -0.44
C TRP A 198 2.12 13.50 -1.30
N THR A 199 3.16 14.23 -0.91
CA THR A 199 4.46 14.20 -1.56
C THR A 199 5.47 13.52 -0.66
N VAL A 200 6.42 12.81 -1.28
CA VAL A 200 7.51 12.18 -0.57
C VAL A 200 8.36 13.26 0.09
N PRO A 201 8.67 13.14 1.39
CA PRO A 201 9.56 14.07 2.06
C PRO A 201 10.94 14.15 1.36
N PRO A 202 11.54 15.34 1.25
CA PRO A 202 12.89 15.49 0.69
C PRO A 202 13.91 14.64 1.43
N GLY A 203 14.85 14.03 0.70
CA GLY A 203 15.89 13.17 1.30
C GLY A 203 15.45 11.73 1.61
N LEU A 204 14.17 11.39 1.40
CA LEU A 204 13.67 10.01 1.44
C LEU A 204 13.57 9.36 0.06
N GLY A 205 14.04 10.04 -0.99
CA GLY A 205 14.07 9.50 -2.34
C GLY A 205 15.03 8.31 -2.43
N GLY A 206 14.50 7.16 -2.85
CA GLY A 206 15.31 6.00 -3.24
C GLY A 206 15.62 6.01 -4.75
N PRO A 207 15.78 4.83 -5.38
CA PRO A 207 15.93 4.67 -6.83
C PRO A 207 14.95 5.54 -7.66
N ILE A 208 15.36 5.84 -8.90
CA ILE A 208 14.53 6.53 -9.89
C ILE A 208 13.14 5.87 -9.94
N GLY A 209 12.10 6.63 -9.58
CA GLY A 209 10.71 6.17 -9.58
C GLY A 209 10.02 6.17 -8.21
N LEU A 210 10.77 6.19 -7.10
CA LEU A 210 10.22 6.26 -5.73
C LEU A 210 10.10 7.69 -5.17
N SER A 211 10.42 8.70 -5.99
CA SER A 211 10.20 10.12 -5.67
C SER A 211 8.73 10.54 -5.73
N LYS A 212 7.85 9.67 -6.26
CA LYS A 212 6.40 9.86 -6.32
C LYS A 212 5.71 8.65 -5.69
N PRO A 213 4.54 8.84 -5.04
CA PRO A 213 3.74 7.72 -4.55
C PRO A 213 3.37 6.74 -5.66
N LEU A 214 3.64 5.46 -5.45
CA LEU A 214 3.17 4.38 -6.31
C LEU A 214 1.65 4.28 -6.18
N HIS A 215 0.96 4.54 -7.28
CA HIS A 215 -0.49 4.43 -7.30
C HIS A 215 -0.94 2.97 -7.32
N ILE A 216 -1.74 2.58 -6.32
CA ILE A 216 -2.44 1.30 -6.25
C ILE A 216 -3.89 1.54 -6.69
N PRO A 217 -4.25 1.18 -7.92
CA PRO A 217 -5.59 1.43 -8.44
C PRO A 217 -6.64 0.58 -7.71
N THR A 218 -7.84 1.13 -7.57
CA THR A 218 -9.00 0.35 -7.14
C THR A 218 -9.51 -0.42 -8.36
N LEU A 219 -9.14 -1.70 -8.46
CA LEU A 219 -9.65 -2.57 -9.52
C LEU A 219 -11.02 -3.13 -9.08
N PRO A 220 -12.12 -2.80 -9.79
CA PRO A 220 -13.44 -3.30 -9.44
C PRO A 220 -13.51 -4.81 -9.61
N THR A 221 -14.11 -5.48 -8.62
CA THR A 221 -14.43 -6.91 -8.63
C THR A 221 -15.39 -7.26 -9.76
N ILE A 222 -15.52 -8.55 -10.10
CA ILE A 222 -16.53 -9.00 -11.08
C ILE A 222 -17.94 -8.54 -10.70
N LYS A 223 -18.28 -8.55 -9.39
CA LYS A 223 -19.57 -8.09 -8.87
C LYS A 223 -19.77 -6.59 -9.07
N GLU A 224 -18.73 -5.79 -8.86
CA GLU A 224 -18.78 -4.34 -9.09
C GLU A 224 -18.84 -4.01 -10.57
N ARG A 225 -18.04 -4.68 -11.42
CA ARG A 225 -18.11 -4.51 -12.88
C ARG A 225 -19.49 -4.88 -13.42
N ARG A 226 -20.09 -5.95 -12.90
CA ARG A 226 -21.47 -6.33 -13.23
C ARG A 226 -22.47 -5.23 -12.89
N LYS A 227 -22.42 -4.68 -11.67
CA LYS A 227 -23.27 -3.55 -11.27
C LYS A 227 -23.07 -2.31 -12.14
N LEU A 228 -21.83 -2.04 -12.57
CA LEU A 228 -21.52 -0.95 -13.48
C LEU A 228 -22.15 -1.17 -14.86
N ILE A 229 -22.07 -2.39 -15.39
CA ILE A 229 -22.70 -2.76 -16.67
C ILE A 229 -24.22 -2.60 -16.55
N GLU A 230 -24.84 -3.15 -15.51
CA GLU A 230 -26.28 -3.01 -15.22
C GLU A 230 -26.70 -1.53 -15.16
N ALA A 231 -25.93 -0.70 -14.45
CA ALA A 231 -26.21 0.73 -14.34
C ALA A 231 -26.10 1.44 -15.71
N CYS A 232 -25.10 1.11 -16.53
CA CYS A 232 -24.90 1.68 -17.85
C CYS A 232 -25.99 1.26 -18.86
N SER A 233 -26.58 0.08 -18.69
CA SER A 233 -27.68 -0.42 -19.52
C SER A 233 -29.07 -0.15 -18.95
N SER A 234 -29.17 0.53 -17.79
CA SER A 234 -30.45 0.72 -17.08
C SER A 234 -31.52 1.47 -17.89
N ALA A 235 -31.09 2.36 -18.79
CA ALA A 235 -31.97 3.13 -19.67
C ALA A 235 -32.37 2.40 -20.96
N TRP A 236 -31.88 1.17 -21.17
CA TRP A 236 -32.23 0.38 -22.35
C TRP A 236 -33.63 -0.19 -22.17
N HIS A 237 -34.40 -0.28 -23.26
CA HIS A 237 -35.74 -0.84 -23.21
C HIS A 237 -35.69 -2.34 -22.87
N GLU A 238 -34.85 -3.09 -23.57
CA GLU A 238 -34.50 -4.47 -23.23
C GLU A 238 -33.16 -4.47 -22.49
N GLN A 239 -33.19 -4.85 -21.20
CA GLN A 239 -31.98 -4.96 -20.41
C GLN A 239 -31.21 -6.24 -20.76
N PRO A 240 -29.87 -6.24 -20.64
CA PRO A 240 -29.08 -7.43 -20.87
C PRO A 240 -29.48 -8.54 -19.89
N GLY A 241 -29.68 -9.75 -20.41
CA GLY A 241 -29.94 -10.92 -19.56
C GLY A 241 -28.77 -11.25 -18.61
N GLU A 242 -29.08 -11.97 -17.55
CA GLU A 242 -28.13 -12.41 -16.50
C GLU A 242 -26.85 -13.05 -17.05
N GLU A 243 -26.98 -13.87 -18.08
CA GLU A 243 -25.85 -14.53 -18.75
C GLU A 243 -24.89 -13.50 -19.38
N ILE A 244 -25.44 -12.54 -20.14
CA ILE A 244 -24.63 -11.48 -20.79
C ILE A 244 -23.94 -10.63 -19.72
N LEU A 245 -24.66 -10.26 -18.66
CA LEU A 245 -24.11 -9.49 -17.55
C LEU A 245 -22.93 -10.22 -16.89
N TYR A 246 -23.06 -11.53 -16.64
CA TYR A 246 -21.99 -12.32 -16.06
C TYR A 246 -20.78 -12.46 -17.00
N VAL A 247 -21.02 -12.84 -18.26
CA VAL A 247 -19.95 -13.02 -19.25
C VAL A 247 -19.20 -11.71 -19.48
N MET A 248 -19.91 -10.58 -19.60
CA MET A 248 -19.28 -9.28 -19.79
C MET A 248 -18.58 -8.77 -18.53
N ALA A 249 -19.14 -8.98 -17.34
CA ALA A 249 -18.45 -8.66 -16.10
C ALA A 249 -17.13 -9.43 -15.95
N ASN A 250 -17.08 -10.69 -16.41
CA ASN A 250 -15.84 -11.46 -16.44
C ASN A 250 -14.86 -10.91 -17.48
N ARG A 251 -15.29 -10.76 -18.74
CA ARG A 251 -14.41 -10.36 -19.85
C ARG A 251 -13.90 -8.92 -19.76
N THR A 252 -14.62 -8.03 -19.09
CA THR A 252 -14.16 -6.67 -18.77
C THR A 252 -12.94 -6.64 -17.83
N ALA A 253 -12.51 -7.79 -17.28
CA ALA A 253 -11.21 -7.92 -16.62
C ALA A 253 -10.05 -7.45 -17.53
N ALA A 254 -10.16 -7.62 -18.85
CA ALA A 254 -9.18 -7.14 -19.81
C ALA A 254 -9.00 -5.60 -19.80
N LEU A 255 -9.97 -4.86 -19.26
CA LEU A 255 -9.95 -3.39 -19.18
C LEU A 255 -9.27 -2.88 -17.89
N LEU A 256 -8.95 -3.76 -16.93
CA LEU A 256 -8.43 -3.38 -15.61
C LEU A 256 -7.03 -2.79 -15.65
N HIS A 257 -6.23 -3.12 -16.67
CA HIS A 257 -4.82 -2.72 -16.75
C HIS A 257 -4.60 -1.41 -17.53
N ARG A 258 -5.70 -0.76 -17.94
CA ARG A 258 -5.67 0.40 -18.82
C ARG A 258 -5.46 1.69 -18.04
N GLU A 259 -4.95 2.72 -18.73
CA GLU A 259 -4.76 4.04 -18.12
C GLU A 259 -6.08 4.75 -17.80
N LYS A 260 -7.12 4.50 -18.58
CA LYS A 260 -8.45 5.06 -18.37
C LYS A 260 -9.16 4.35 -17.23
N SER A 261 -10.05 5.07 -16.54
CA SER A 261 -10.82 4.47 -15.45
C SER A 261 -11.72 3.35 -15.99
N VAL A 262 -11.83 2.27 -15.22
CA VAL A 262 -12.64 1.09 -15.60
C VAL A 262 -14.11 1.47 -15.81
N GLU A 263 -14.61 2.45 -15.07
CA GLU A 263 -15.97 3.01 -15.25
C GLU A 263 -16.15 3.67 -16.62
N GLN A 264 -15.18 4.45 -17.08
CA GLN A 264 -15.23 5.09 -18.40
C GLN A 264 -15.16 4.06 -19.53
N GLU A 265 -14.30 3.05 -19.39
CA GLU A 265 -14.16 1.96 -20.36
C GLU A 265 -15.44 1.10 -20.42
N ILE A 266 -16.03 0.74 -19.27
CA ILE A 266 -17.31 0.00 -19.22
C ILE A 266 -18.46 0.86 -19.78
N GLY A 267 -18.49 2.16 -19.49
CA GLY A 267 -19.47 3.07 -20.09
C GLY A 267 -19.34 3.15 -21.61
N THR A 268 -18.12 3.13 -22.13
CA THR A 268 -17.85 3.10 -23.58
C THR A 268 -18.27 1.77 -24.20
N LEU A 269 -17.99 0.65 -23.52
CA LEU A 269 -18.42 -0.68 -23.92
C LEU A 269 -19.93 -0.76 -24.10
N CYS A 270 -20.70 -0.28 -23.11
CA CYS A 270 -22.16 -0.31 -23.18
C CYS A 270 -22.68 0.52 -24.36
N LYS A 271 -22.15 1.73 -24.57
CA LYS A 271 -22.52 2.59 -25.70
C LYS A 271 -22.24 1.93 -27.05
N LEU A 272 -21.08 1.28 -27.19
CA LEU A 272 -20.70 0.60 -28.44
C LEU A 272 -21.53 -0.67 -28.67
N ALA A 273 -21.82 -1.45 -27.63
CA ALA A 273 -22.68 -2.62 -27.73
C ALA A 273 -24.10 -2.25 -28.21
N PHE A 274 -24.69 -1.20 -27.62
CA PHE A 274 -25.98 -0.68 -28.06
C PHE A 274 -25.94 -0.17 -29.50
N ARG A 275 -24.89 0.59 -29.87
CA ARG A 275 -24.71 1.06 -31.24
C ARG A 275 -24.63 -0.09 -32.24
N ASN A 276 -23.88 -1.15 -31.92
CA ASN A 276 -23.77 -2.33 -32.76
C ASN A 276 -25.14 -3.03 -32.94
N GLY A 277 -25.95 -3.11 -31.88
CA GLY A 277 -27.32 -3.62 -31.95
C GLY A 277 -28.23 -2.76 -32.83
N LEU A 278 -28.18 -1.43 -32.65
CA LEU A 278 -28.93 -0.47 -33.47
C LEU A 278 -28.56 -0.56 -34.96
N GLU A 279 -27.26 -0.60 -35.27
CA GLU A 279 -26.79 -0.72 -36.66
C GLU A 279 -27.24 -2.02 -37.33
N LEU A 280 -27.26 -3.13 -36.58
CA LEU A 280 -27.76 -4.42 -37.07
C LEU A 280 -29.26 -4.38 -37.32
N HIS A 281 -30.02 -3.78 -36.39
CA HIS A 281 -31.46 -3.58 -36.54
C HIS A 281 -31.76 -2.71 -37.78
N GLU A 282 -31.09 -1.56 -37.94
CA GLU A 282 -31.26 -0.68 -39.09
C GLU A 282 -30.99 -1.39 -40.42
N LYS A 283 -29.90 -2.18 -40.51
CA LYS A 283 -29.57 -2.94 -41.72
C LYS A 283 -30.67 -3.94 -42.08
N THR A 284 -31.23 -4.60 -41.08
CA THR A 284 -32.32 -5.59 -41.28
C THR A 284 -33.60 -4.89 -41.72
N ARG A 285 -33.94 -3.76 -41.09
CA ARG A 285 -35.14 -2.99 -41.39
C ARG A 285 -35.11 -2.30 -42.75
N ARG A 286 -33.95 -1.79 -43.18
CA ARG A 286 -33.78 -1.22 -44.54
C ARG A 286 -34.02 -2.26 -45.63
N ARG A 287 -33.65 -3.52 -45.40
CA ARG A 287 -33.93 -4.63 -46.33
C ARG A 287 -35.42 -4.99 -46.39
N ALA A 288 -36.13 -4.78 -45.28
CA ALA A 288 -37.56 -5.09 -45.17
C ALA A 288 -38.49 -3.93 -45.58
N GLY A 289 -37.95 -2.76 -46.00
CA GLY A 289 -38.77 -1.61 -46.41
C GLY A 289 -39.51 -0.89 -45.28
N GLY A 290 -39.01 -0.96 -44.04
CA GLY A 290 -39.66 -0.38 -42.86
C GLY A 290 -39.71 1.16 -42.84
N GLU A 291 -40.50 1.73 -41.92
CA GLU A 291 -40.75 3.17 -41.76
C GLU A 291 -39.49 3.99 -41.41
N LYS A 292 -39.61 5.28 -41.02
CA LYS A 292 -38.46 6.14 -40.66
C LYS A 292 -38.15 6.22 -39.16
N LYS A 293 -39.14 6.05 -38.27
CA LYS A 293 -38.95 6.12 -36.80
C LYS A 293 -38.63 4.73 -36.25
N ILE A 294 -37.58 4.60 -35.44
CA ILE A 294 -37.21 3.36 -34.75
C ILE A 294 -37.68 3.49 -33.31
N ASP A 295 -38.42 2.50 -32.82
CA ASP A 295 -38.74 2.42 -31.40
C ASP A 295 -37.58 1.75 -30.66
N GLY A 296 -37.21 2.29 -29.50
CA GLY A 296 -36.12 1.76 -28.69
C GLY A 296 -36.37 0.32 -28.21
N GLY A 297 -37.64 -0.09 -28.12
CA GLY A 297 -38.01 -1.47 -27.79
C GLY A 297 -37.78 -2.50 -28.89
N GLU A 298 -37.48 -2.07 -30.12
CA GLU A 298 -37.18 -2.97 -31.24
C GLU A 298 -35.69 -3.37 -31.31
N ILE A 299 -34.85 -2.76 -30.46
CA ILE A 299 -33.41 -2.96 -30.45
C ILE A 299 -33.06 -4.04 -29.43
N SER A 300 -32.82 -5.25 -29.93
CA SER A 300 -32.28 -6.34 -29.11
C SER A 300 -30.75 -6.41 -29.26
N VAL A 301 -30.04 -6.26 -28.14
CA VAL A 301 -28.56 -6.28 -28.11
C VAL A 301 -28.09 -7.67 -27.71
N SER A 302 -27.57 -8.42 -28.68
CA SER A 302 -27.07 -9.80 -28.47
C SER A 302 -25.69 -9.83 -27.81
N LEU A 303 -25.31 -10.97 -27.22
CA LEU A 303 -23.96 -11.21 -26.69
C LEU A 303 -22.86 -10.87 -27.72
N LYS A 304 -23.07 -11.21 -29.00
CA LYS A 304 -22.12 -10.91 -30.07
C LYS A 304 -21.87 -9.40 -30.22
N ASN A 305 -22.90 -8.57 -30.09
CA ASN A 305 -22.75 -7.11 -30.17
C ASN A 305 -21.84 -6.57 -29.05
N TRP A 306 -21.91 -7.18 -27.86
CA TRP A 306 -21.04 -6.87 -26.74
C TRP A 306 -19.60 -7.36 -26.96
N GLU A 307 -19.43 -8.58 -27.46
CA GLU A 307 -18.11 -9.13 -27.77
C GLU A 307 -17.38 -8.30 -28.83
N ASP A 308 -18.07 -7.93 -29.91
CA ASP A 308 -17.53 -7.07 -30.97
C ASP A 308 -17.15 -5.68 -30.43
N ALA A 309 -17.96 -5.12 -29.53
CA ALA A 309 -17.67 -3.85 -28.87
C ALA A 309 -16.42 -3.94 -28.00
N LEU A 310 -16.30 -4.99 -27.17
CA LEU A 310 -15.12 -5.22 -26.32
C LEU A 310 -13.86 -5.41 -27.15
N ALA A 311 -13.92 -6.22 -28.21
CA ALA A 311 -12.80 -6.44 -29.13
C ALA A 311 -12.32 -5.11 -29.75
N SER A 312 -13.25 -4.25 -30.19
CA SER A 312 -12.91 -2.94 -30.76
C SER A 312 -12.24 -1.99 -29.76
N ILE A 313 -12.60 -2.09 -28.48
CA ILE A 313 -12.02 -1.32 -27.39
C ILE A 313 -10.60 -1.81 -27.11
N VAL A 314 -10.40 -3.13 -27.06
CA VAL A 314 -9.09 -3.75 -26.83
C VAL A 314 -8.12 -3.47 -27.99
N SER A 315 -8.58 -3.61 -29.24
CA SER A 315 -7.72 -3.48 -30.43
C SER A 315 -7.25 -2.05 -30.73
N ARG A 316 -8.06 -1.03 -30.43
CA ARG A 316 -7.71 0.39 -30.68
C ARG A 316 -6.46 0.87 -29.96
N GLU A 317 -6.10 0.22 -28.86
CA GLU A 317 -4.99 0.65 -28.03
C GLU A 317 -3.66 -0.04 -28.42
N GLN A 318 -3.72 -1.26 -28.96
CA GLN A 318 -2.55 -1.89 -29.58
C GLN A 318 -2.02 -1.04 -30.73
N SER A 319 -2.92 -0.46 -31.54
CA SER A 319 -2.52 0.48 -32.60
C SER A 319 -2.00 1.83 -32.12
N SER A 320 -2.29 2.25 -30.89
CA SER A 320 -1.75 3.51 -30.33
C SER A 320 -0.44 3.31 -29.55
N ALA A 321 -0.21 2.10 -29.02
CA ALA A 321 1.04 1.74 -28.36
C ALA A 321 2.20 1.52 -29.35
N ASP A 322 1.90 1.11 -30.59
CA ASP A 322 2.91 0.90 -31.65
C ASP A 322 3.38 2.20 -32.33
N ILE A 323 2.83 3.36 -31.96
CA ILE A 323 3.16 4.68 -32.54
C ILE A 323 3.89 5.59 -31.52
N GLY A 324 4.10 5.10 -30.28
CA GLY A 324 4.72 5.84 -29.18
C GLY A 324 6.20 5.57 -28.99
#